data_AF-A0A9X1RSD6-F1
#
_entry.id   AF-A0A9X1RSD6-F1
#
_cell.length_a   1.000
_cell.length_b   1.000
_cell.length_c   1.000
_cell.angle_alpha   90.00
_cell.angle_beta   90.00
_cell.angle_gamma   90.00
#
_symmetry.space_group_name_H-M   'P 1'
#
loop_
_entity.id
_entity.type
_entity.pdbx_description
1 polymer ?
#
loop_
_entity_poly.entity_id
_entity_poly.type
_entity_poly.pdbx_seq_one_letter_code
_entity_poly.pdbx_strand_id
1 'polypeptide(L)'
;MHTNRGHAGSFGYEREHYDVSQTIAEQVLLPAVRKAPPETLVISDGFSCRHQIRDGTGRRAMHPAEVVALALERRADASIGLTERRYLDPAAQVTPAQVAQVAQVAAGVAAVAAIGALGALALRQRRR
;
A
#
# COMPACT_ATOMS: atom_id res chain seq x y z
N MET A 1 -4.36 21.26 -4.51
CA MET A 1 -3.43 22.35 -4.18
C MET A 1 -2.01 21.83 -4.31
N HIS A 2 -1.21 22.40 -5.19
CA HIS A 2 0.20 22.08 -5.32
C HIS A 2 0.94 22.85 -4.21
N THR A 3 1.33 22.19 -3.12
CA THR A 3 2.07 22.83 -2.04
C THR A 3 3.55 22.75 -2.36
N ASN A 4 4.15 23.86 -2.79
CA ASN A 4 5.59 23.92 -3.02
C ASN A 4 6.28 23.82 -1.65
N ARG A 5 6.91 22.68 -1.36
CA ARG A 5 7.59 22.46 -0.08
C ARG A 5 9.03 22.96 -0.18
N GLY A 6 9.50 23.69 0.82
CA GLY A 6 10.88 24.20 0.87
C GLY A 6 11.94 23.14 1.21
N HIS A 7 11.56 21.86 1.27
CA HIS A 7 12.38 20.81 1.85
C HIS A 7 12.35 19.57 0.97
N ALA A 8 13.43 19.35 0.21
CA ALA A 8 13.69 18.09 -0.49
C ALA A 8 14.81 17.34 0.26
N GLY A 9 14.49 16.21 0.91
CA GLY A 9 15.48 15.41 1.63
C GLY A 9 16.01 16.05 2.92
N SER A 10 17.32 15.94 3.18
CA SER A 10 18.02 16.55 4.32
C SER A 10 18.26 18.05 4.15
N PHE A 11 18.13 18.57 2.93
CA PHE A 11 18.57 19.91 2.54
C PHE A 11 18.12 21.00 3.52
N GLY A 12 16.84 21.07 3.88
CA GLY A 12 16.37 22.15 4.76
C GLY A 12 16.66 21.96 6.25
N TYR A 13 17.34 20.89 6.65
CA TYR A 13 17.84 20.69 8.02
C TYR A 13 19.30 21.09 8.18
N GLU A 14 20.03 21.24 7.07
CA GLU A 14 21.39 21.76 7.09
C GLU A 14 21.32 23.23 7.51
N ARG A 15 22.18 23.64 8.47
CA ARG A 15 22.14 25.01 9.01
C ARG A 15 22.25 26.06 7.91
N GLU A 16 23.02 25.75 6.87
CA GLU A 16 23.25 26.61 5.71
C GLU A 16 22.00 26.82 4.84
N HIS A 17 20.99 25.96 4.99
CA HIS A 17 19.84 25.86 4.09
C HIS A 17 18.49 25.96 4.81
N TYR A 18 18.49 25.98 6.14
CA TYR A 18 17.29 26.16 6.95
C TYR A 18 16.53 27.45 6.60
N ASP A 19 17.20 28.59 6.53
CA ASP A 19 16.56 29.88 6.26
C ASP A 19 15.95 29.94 4.85
N VAL A 20 16.62 29.34 3.87
CA VAL A 20 16.11 29.19 2.50
C VAL A 20 14.87 28.29 2.49
N SER A 21 14.94 27.16 3.20
CA SER A 21 13.83 26.22 3.33
C SER A 21 12.60 26.86 3.95
N GLN A 22 12.80 27.67 5.01
CA GLN A 22 11.73 28.43 5.66
C GLN A 22 11.15 29.48 4.71
N THR A 23 12.00 30.22 4.00
CA THR A 23 11.57 31.22 3.02
C THR A 23 10.66 30.62 1.96
N ILE A 24 11.00 29.44 1.42
CA ILE A 24 10.16 28.75 0.42
C ILE A 24 8.85 28.27 1.07
N ALA A 25 8.91 27.72 2.29
CA ALA A 25 7.70 27.26 2.99
C ALA A 25 6.72 28.41 3.29
N GLU A 26 7.23 29.62 3.55
CA GLU A 26 6.44 30.83 3.76
C GLU A 26 5.77 31.38 2.50
N GLN A 27 6.12 30.90 1.30
CA GLN A 27 5.46 31.36 0.07
C GLN A 27 4.02 30.88 -0.05
N VAL A 28 3.76 29.63 0.37
CA VAL A 28 2.45 28.97 0.15
C VAL A 28 2.07 28.09 1.33
N LEU A 29 2.97 27.19 1.76
CA LEU A 29 2.64 26.12 2.70
C LEU A 29 2.24 26.65 4.08
N LEU A 30 3.12 27.44 4.72
CA LEU A 30 2.89 27.90 6.10
C LEU A 30 1.71 28.88 6.18
N PRO A 31 1.54 29.86 5.28
CA PRO A 31 0.34 30.72 5.26
C PRO A 31 -0.95 29.93 5.08
N ALA A 32 -0.97 28.92 4.19
CA ALA A 32 -2.15 28.09 3.98
C ALA A 32 -2.53 27.31 5.24
N VAL A 33 -1.54 26.75 5.94
CA VAL A 33 -1.77 26.01 7.19
C VAL A 33 -2.23 26.93 8.33
N ARG A 34 -1.69 28.15 8.43
CA ARG A 34 -2.11 29.15 9.45
C ARG A 34 -3.52 29.68 9.19
N LYS A 35 -3.93 29.80 7.92
CA LYS A 35 -5.28 30.24 7.53
C LYS A 35 -6.32 29.14 7.71
N ALA A 36 -5.92 27.87 7.69
CA ALA A 36 -6.83 26.75 7.86
C ALA A 36 -7.48 26.79 9.26
N PRO A 37 -8.80 26.62 9.37
CA PRO A 37 -9.47 26.55 10.66
C PRO A 37 -8.88 25.49 11.60
N PRO A 38 -8.95 25.67 12.94
CA PRO A 38 -8.38 24.74 13.92
C PRO A 38 -8.83 23.29 13.75
N GLU A 39 -10.08 23.08 13.35
CA GLU A 39 -10.73 21.78 13.11
C GLU A 39 -10.31 21.12 11.78
N THR A 40 -9.64 21.85 10.89
CA THR A 40 -9.18 21.32 9.61
C THR A 40 -7.99 20.39 9.82
N LEU A 41 -8.12 19.12 9.42
CA LEU A 41 -7.00 18.17 9.42
C LEU A 41 -5.94 18.60 8.40
N VAL A 42 -4.69 18.68 8.84
CA VAL A 42 -3.53 18.88 7.97
C VAL A 42 -2.86 17.54 7.76
N ILE A 43 -2.71 17.10 6.51
CA ILE A 43 -2.21 15.77 6.17
C ILE A 43 -0.94 15.91 5.32
N SER A 44 0.09 15.14 5.66
CA SER A 44 1.37 15.11 4.94
C SER A 44 2.04 13.75 5.08
N ASP A 45 2.34 13.11 3.96
CA ASP A 45 3.06 11.84 3.85
C ASP A 45 4.56 11.94 4.19
N GLY A 46 5.20 13.08 3.88
CA GLY A 46 6.62 13.30 4.09
C GLY A 46 7.00 13.73 5.52
N PHE A 47 8.02 13.08 6.08
CA PHE A 47 8.57 13.37 7.41
C PHE A 47 9.05 14.82 7.55
N SER A 48 9.90 15.29 6.62
CA SER A 48 10.50 16.64 6.67
C SER A 48 9.46 17.74 6.71
N CYS A 49 8.28 17.46 6.22
CA CYS A 49 7.29 18.50 5.97
C CYS A 49 6.23 18.52 7.04
N ARG A 50 5.94 17.37 7.66
CA ARG A 50 5.31 17.37 8.98
C ARG A 50 6.17 18.14 10.00
N HIS A 51 7.49 18.00 9.95
CA HIS A 51 8.42 18.76 10.79
C HIS A 51 8.38 20.25 10.46
N GLN A 52 8.55 20.63 9.20
CA GLN A 52 8.48 22.04 8.79
C GLN A 52 7.15 22.71 9.13
N ILE A 53 6.02 22.00 8.98
CA ILE A 53 4.70 22.51 9.41
C ILE A 53 4.66 22.70 10.93
N ARG A 54 5.15 21.73 11.70
CA ARG A 54 5.21 21.81 13.16
C ARG A 54 6.08 22.99 13.61
N ASP A 55 7.28 23.12 13.06
CA ASP A 55 8.25 24.11 13.47
C ASP A 55 7.83 25.53 13.01
N GLY A 56 7.20 25.66 11.83
CA GLY A 56 6.75 26.94 11.29
C GLY A 56 5.36 27.40 11.76
N THR A 57 4.49 26.51 12.23
CA THR A 57 3.10 26.88 12.60
C THR A 57 2.62 26.36 13.95
N GLY A 58 3.36 25.46 14.60
CA GLY A 58 2.90 24.73 15.79
C GLY A 58 1.84 23.66 15.50
N ARG A 59 1.28 23.60 14.29
CA ARG A 59 0.28 22.58 13.91
C ARG A 59 0.95 21.21 13.75
N ARG A 60 0.32 20.16 14.28
CA ARG A 60 0.73 18.77 13.99
C ARG A 60 0.02 18.27 12.73
N ALA A 61 0.76 18.13 11.63
CA ALA A 61 0.27 17.44 10.44
C ALA A 61 0.28 15.91 10.66
N MET A 62 -0.75 15.21 10.20
CA MET A 62 -0.90 13.76 10.31
C MET A 62 -0.39 13.04 9.06
N HIS A 63 0.19 11.87 9.23
CA HIS A 63 0.44 10.95 8.13
C HIS A 63 -0.89 10.36 7.60
N PRO A 64 -1.05 10.12 6.29
CA PRO A 64 -2.26 9.51 5.76
C PRO A 64 -2.68 8.21 6.47
N ALA A 65 -1.70 7.37 6.83
CA ALA A 65 -1.98 6.13 7.59
C ALA A 65 -2.58 6.38 8.98
N GLU A 66 -2.18 7.46 9.68
CA GLU A 66 -2.81 7.82 10.96
C GLU A 66 -4.26 8.27 10.77
N VAL A 67 -4.54 8.99 9.68
CA VAL A 67 -5.89 9.44 9.34
C VAL A 67 -6.78 8.26 8.97
N VAL A 68 -6.25 7.31 8.20
CA VAL A 68 -6.92 6.04 7.92
C VAL A 68 -7.17 5.28 9.22
N ALA A 69 -6.17 5.16 10.10
CA ALA A 69 -6.34 4.51 11.41
C ALA A 69 -7.44 5.17 12.24
N LEU A 70 -7.48 6.50 12.34
CA LEU A 70 -8.58 7.22 13.03
C LEU A 70 -9.96 6.95 12.39
N ALA A 71 -10.03 6.90 11.05
CA ALA A 71 -11.27 6.59 10.35
C ALA A 71 -11.69 5.12 10.54
N LEU A 72 -10.70 4.21 10.62
CA LEU A 72 -10.88 2.81 10.89
C LEU A 72 -11.28 2.59 12.35
N GLU A 73 -10.69 3.26 13.33
CA GLU A 73 -11.12 3.19 14.74
C GLU A 73 -12.55 3.70 14.92
N ARG A 74 -12.91 4.81 14.26
CA ARG A 74 -14.30 5.28 14.19
C ARG A 74 -15.22 4.26 13.51
N ARG A 75 -14.69 3.41 12.65
CA ARG A 75 -15.40 2.31 11.98
C ARG A 75 -15.23 0.96 12.67
N ALA A 76 -14.31 0.77 13.62
CA ALA A 76 -13.88 -0.52 14.15
C ALA A 76 -14.80 -1.00 15.29
N ASP A 77 -15.83 -0.21 15.61
CA ASP A 77 -17.13 -0.72 16.05
C ASP A 77 -17.74 -1.71 15.01
N ALA A 78 -17.17 -1.78 13.80
CA ALA A 78 -17.38 -2.73 12.74
C ALA A 78 -16.03 -3.20 12.15
N SER A 79 -15.34 -4.09 12.89
CA SER A 79 -14.35 -5.08 12.42
C SER A 79 -13.45 -4.73 11.22
N ILE A 80 -12.18 -4.40 11.46
CA ILE A 80 -11.18 -4.32 10.38
C ILE A 80 -9.98 -5.23 10.71
N GLY A 81 -9.94 -6.36 10.02
CA GLY A 81 -8.77 -7.23 9.94
C GLY A 81 -7.68 -6.58 9.08
N LEU A 82 -6.42 -6.79 9.49
CA LEU A 82 -5.20 -6.21 8.90
C LEU A 82 -5.13 -6.45 7.38
N THR A 83 -5.22 -5.37 6.62
CA THR A 83 -5.35 -5.38 5.14
C THR A 83 -4.01 -5.58 4.45
N GLU A 84 -2.91 -5.24 5.12
CA GLU A 84 -1.53 -5.29 4.63
C GLU A 84 -1.11 -6.71 4.26
N ARG A 85 -1.62 -7.73 4.98
CA ARG A 85 -1.33 -9.13 4.71
C ARG A 85 -1.90 -9.63 3.38
N ARG A 86 -2.98 -9.00 2.89
CA ARG A 86 -3.62 -9.34 1.60
C ARG A 86 -2.87 -8.75 0.40
N TYR A 87 -2.13 -7.67 0.60
CA TYR A 87 -1.40 -6.98 -0.48
C TYR A 87 -0.01 -7.59 -0.71
N LEU A 88 0.62 -8.10 0.36
CA LEU A 88 1.98 -8.67 0.31
C LEU A 88 2.02 -10.19 0.11
N ASP A 89 0.88 -10.88 0.17
CA ASP A 89 0.82 -12.34 0.04
C ASP A 89 0.17 -12.76 -1.30
N PRO A 90 0.95 -13.26 -2.27
CA PRO A 90 0.42 -13.84 -3.51
C PRO A 90 -0.52 -15.03 -3.26
N ALA A 91 -0.34 -15.78 -2.16
CA ALA A 91 -1.20 -16.92 -1.82
C ALA A 91 -2.56 -16.47 -1.26
N ALA A 92 -2.65 -15.25 -0.71
CA ALA A 92 -3.92 -14.67 -0.27
C ALA A 92 -4.85 -14.27 -1.44
N GLN A 93 -4.36 -14.34 -2.68
CA GLN A 93 -5.14 -14.09 -3.90
C GLN A 93 -5.78 -15.36 -4.48
N VAL A 94 -5.38 -16.54 -4.01
CA VAL A 94 -5.88 -17.83 -4.51
C VAL A 94 -7.12 -18.25 -3.71
N THR A 95 -8.25 -18.35 -4.38
CA THR A 95 -9.49 -18.84 -3.76
C THR A 95 -9.48 -20.37 -3.60
N PRO A 96 -10.17 -20.94 -2.60
CA PRO A 96 -10.31 -22.39 -2.46
C PRO A 96 -10.88 -23.06 -3.73
N ALA A 97 -11.73 -22.36 -4.47
CA ALA A 97 -12.27 -22.82 -5.75
C ALA A 97 -11.18 -23.00 -6.82
N GLN A 98 -10.23 -22.05 -6.91
CA GLN A 98 -9.12 -22.15 -7.87
C GLN A 98 -8.17 -23.31 -7.54
N VAL A 99 -7.90 -23.57 -6.27
CA VAL A 99 -7.10 -24.74 -5.84
C VAL A 99 -7.78 -26.05 -6.26
N ALA A 100 -9.10 -26.15 -6.02
CA ALA A 100 -9.88 -27.32 -6.40
C ALA A 100 -9.91 -27.54 -7.93
N GLN A 101 -10.09 -26.47 -8.71
CA GLN A 101 -10.09 -26.52 -10.17
C GLN A 101 -8.74 -27.02 -10.74
N VAL A 102 -7.62 -26.51 -10.23
CA VAL A 102 -6.28 -26.95 -10.68
C VAL A 102 -6.06 -28.42 -10.34
N ALA A 103 -6.46 -28.87 -9.14
CA ALA A 103 -6.35 -30.27 -8.75
C ALA A 103 -7.18 -31.20 -9.64
N GLN A 104 -8.41 -30.79 -9.99
CA GLN A 104 -9.28 -31.56 -10.88
C GLN A 104 -8.72 -31.67 -12.29
N VAL A 105 -8.20 -30.58 -12.85
CA VAL A 105 -7.58 -30.59 -14.18
C VAL A 105 -6.34 -31.49 -14.19
N ALA A 106 -5.48 -31.38 -13.17
CA ALA A 106 -4.28 -32.21 -13.04
C ALA A 106 -4.63 -33.71 -12.96
N ALA A 107 -5.62 -34.07 -12.14
CA ALA A 107 -6.10 -35.44 -12.02
C ALA A 107 -6.69 -35.97 -13.35
N GLY A 108 -7.46 -35.14 -14.06
CA GLY A 108 -8.02 -35.49 -15.36
C GLY A 108 -6.95 -35.76 -16.42
N VAL A 109 -5.93 -34.90 -16.49
CA VAL A 109 -4.79 -35.07 -17.42
C VAL A 109 -4.02 -36.36 -17.12
N ALA A 110 -3.75 -36.66 -15.84
CA ALA A 110 -3.07 -37.89 -15.44
C ALA A 110 -3.86 -39.15 -15.81
N ALA A 111 -5.18 -39.13 -15.62
CA ALA A 111 -6.05 -40.25 -15.99
C ALA A 111 -6.06 -40.51 -17.51
N VAL A 112 -6.16 -39.45 -18.33
CA VAL A 112 -6.11 -39.56 -19.79
C VAL A 112 -4.76 -40.13 -20.26
N ALA A 113 -3.65 -39.67 -19.68
CA ALA A 113 -2.32 -40.18 -20.00
C ALA A 113 -2.16 -41.67 -19.65
N ALA A 114 -2.66 -42.10 -18.49
CA ALA A 114 -2.60 -43.50 -18.05
C ALA A 114 -3.42 -44.43 -18.96
N ILE A 115 -4.64 -44.02 -19.34
CA ILE A 115 -5.49 -44.78 -20.28
C ILE A 115 -4.82 -44.90 -21.64
N GLY A 116 -4.23 -43.81 -22.15
CA GLY A 116 -3.48 -43.82 -23.41
C GLY A 116 -2.29 -44.78 -23.38
N ALA A 117 -1.52 -44.78 -22.29
CA ALA A 117 -0.37 -45.67 -22.11
C ALA A 117 -0.79 -47.15 -22.04
N LEU A 118 -1.84 -47.47 -21.28
CA LEU A 118 -2.38 -48.83 -21.18
C LEU A 118 -2.94 -49.32 -22.52
N GLY A 119 -3.68 -48.47 -23.25
CA GLY A 119 -4.18 -48.78 -24.58
C GLY A 119 -3.07 -49.06 -25.59
N ALA A 120 -2.02 -48.24 -25.58
CA ALA A 120 -0.84 -48.45 -26.42
C ALA A 120 -0.10 -49.76 -26.09
N LEU A 121 0.02 -50.10 -24.79
CA LEU A 121 0.66 -51.34 -24.34
C LEU A 121 -0.16 -52.57 -24.76
N ALA A 122 -1.48 -52.52 -24.61
CA ALA A 122 -2.39 -53.60 -25.00
C ALA A 122 -2.39 -53.82 -26.53
N LEU A 123 -2.40 -52.75 -27.34
CA LEU A 123 -2.25 -52.87 -28.80
C LEU A 123 -0.91 -53.48 -29.21
N ARG A 124 0.17 -53.18 -28.47
CA ARG A 124 1.51 -53.72 -28.75
C ARG A 124 1.61 -55.22 -28.43
N GLN A 125 0.93 -55.68 -27.38
CA GLN A 125 0.88 -57.10 -27.02
C GLN A 125 0.04 -57.93 -28.00
N ARG A 126 -1.00 -57.34 -28.61
CA ARG A 126 -1.90 -58.02 -29.55
C ARG A 126 -1.37 -58.12 -30.99
N ARG A 127 -0.31 -57.37 -31.32
CA ARG A 127 0.40 -57.38 -32.63
C ARG A 127 1.64 -58.27 -32.65
N ARG A 128 1.95 -58.96 -31.55
CA ARG A 128 2.95 -60.02 -31.47
C ARG A 128 2.26 -61.37 -31.52
#